data_AF-A0A132U5U4-F1
#
_entry.id   AF-A0A132U5U4-F1
#
_cell.length_a   1.000
_cell.length_b   1.000
_cell.length_c   1.000
_cell.angle_alpha   90.00
_cell.angle_beta   90.00
_cell.angle_gamma   90.00
#
_symmetry.space_group_name_H-M   'P 1'
#
loop_
_entity.id
_entity.type
_entity.pdbx_description
1 polymer ?
#
loop_
_entity_poly.entity_id
_entity_poly.type
_entity_poly.pdbx_seq_one_letter_code
_entity_poly.pdbx_strand_id
1 'polypeptide(L)'
;MSLQQQGQQEQTLFRMDPTTRQNLKSIQDHVANIAKTHGNSLVRVETVDGDVFEGLLILCERGILYLRLPNHMTGRGFFPGFQSDVVLPLVLFNLLAISLI
;
A
#
# COMPACT_ATOMS: atom_id res chain seq x y z
N MET A 1 -4.01 3.41 50.86
CA MET A 1 -4.79 2.47 50.02
C MET A 1 -4.62 2.88 48.57
N SER A 2 -3.51 2.48 47.93
CA SER A 2 -3.21 2.79 46.53
C SER A 2 -3.66 1.63 45.64
N LEU A 3 -4.67 1.87 44.80
CA LEU A 3 -5.13 0.94 43.78
C LEU A 3 -4.02 0.80 42.72
N GLN A 4 -3.23 -0.28 42.81
CA GLN A 4 -2.40 -0.73 41.70
C GLN A 4 -3.31 -1.09 40.54
N GLN A 5 -3.37 -0.22 39.53
CA GLN A 5 -3.91 -0.56 38.22
C GLN A 5 -3.08 -1.72 37.69
N GLN A 6 -3.67 -2.92 37.73
CA GLN A 6 -3.19 -4.08 36.99
C GLN A 6 -3.24 -3.69 35.52
N GLY A 7 -2.09 -3.27 34.98
CA GLY A 7 -1.92 -3.07 33.55
C GLY A 7 -2.28 -4.37 32.86
N GLN A 8 -3.34 -4.33 32.05
CA GLN A 8 -3.68 -5.42 31.15
C GLN A 8 -2.44 -5.70 30.30
N GLN A 9 -1.78 -6.84 30.52
CA GLN A 9 -0.70 -7.30 29.66
C GLN A 9 -1.33 -7.66 28.31
N GLU A 10 -1.20 -6.77 27.32
CA GLU A 10 -1.57 -7.05 25.93
C GLU A 10 -0.84 -8.32 25.46
N GLN A 11 -1.60 -9.40 25.29
CA GLN A 11 -1.06 -10.63 24.72
C GLN A 11 -0.82 -10.41 23.23
N THR A 12 0.45 -10.25 22.86
CA THR A 12 0.85 -10.12 21.46
C THR A 12 0.62 -11.45 20.73
N LEU A 13 -0.44 -11.54 19.93
CA LEU A 13 -0.81 -12.75 19.18
C LEU A 13 0.14 -13.04 18.01
N PHE A 14 0.74 -12.00 17.45
CA PHE A 14 1.68 -12.11 16.34
C PHE A 14 2.81 -11.10 16.53
N ARG A 15 4.05 -11.60 16.54
CA ARG A 15 5.25 -10.78 16.55
C ARG A 15 6.10 -11.17 15.37
N MET A 16 6.28 -10.23 14.46
CA MET A 16 7.17 -10.41 13.33
C MET A 16 8.62 -10.54 13.82
N ASP A 17 9.38 -11.46 13.23
CA ASP A 17 10.81 -11.59 13.49
C ASP A 17 11.52 -10.25 13.19
N PRO A 18 12.54 -9.84 14.00
CA PRO A 18 13.26 -8.60 13.79
C PRO A 18 13.87 -8.48 12.38
N THR A 19 14.33 -9.58 11.81
CA THR A 19 14.93 -9.65 10.47
C THR A 19 13.88 -9.38 9.40
N THR A 20 12.73 -10.06 9.49
CA THR A 20 11.60 -9.86 8.58
C THR A 20 11.08 -8.42 8.64
N ARG A 21 11.01 -7.84 9.85
CA ARG A 21 10.62 -6.45 10.06
C ARG A 21 11.57 -5.48 9.37
N GLN A 22 12.88 -5.71 9.51
CA GLN A 22 13.90 -4.86 8.88
C GLN A 22 13.85 -4.97 7.35
N ASN A 23 13.70 -6.19 6.81
CA ASN A 23 13.57 -6.42 5.38
C ASN A 23 12.34 -5.71 4.81
N LEU A 24 11.19 -5.84 5.48
CA LEU A 24 9.95 -5.21 5.07
C LEU A 24 10.07 -3.68 5.11
N LYS A 25 10.73 -3.12 6.12
CA LYS A 25 11.04 -1.69 6.18
C LYS A 25 11.92 -1.24 5.02
N SER A 26 13.00 -1.97 4.72
CA SER A 26 13.87 -1.66 3.58
C SER A 26 13.12 -1.66 2.25
N ILE A 27 12.19 -2.60 2.05
CA ILE A 27 11.33 -2.66 0.85
C ILE A 27 10.41 -1.45 0.80
N GLN A 28 9.74 -1.10 1.92
CA GLN A 28 8.89 0.09 1.99
C GLN A 28 9.67 1.36 1.66
N ASP A 29 10.88 1.52 2.21
CA ASP A 29 11.74 2.68 1.97
C ASP A 29 12.15 2.76 0.49
N HIS A 30 12.48 1.61 -0.13
CA HIS A 30 12.82 1.53 -1.55
C HIS A 30 11.65 1.93 -2.45
N VAL A 31 10.46 1.38 -2.23
CA VAL A 31 9.27 1.72 -3.03
C VAL A 31 8.86 3.17 -2.79
N ALA A 32 8.96 3.68 -1.56
CA ALA A 32 8.70 5.08 -1.27
C ALA A 32 9.66 6.01 -2.04
N ASN A 33 10.93 5.64 -2.18
CA ASN A 33 11.90 6.41 -2.97
C ASN A 33 11.59 6.38 -4.48
N ILE A 34 11.20 5.23 -5.03
CA ILE A 34 10.73 5.12 -6.42
C ILE A 34 9.50 6.02 -6.62
N ALA A 35 8.52 5.93 -5.73
CA ALA A 35 7.29 6.68 -5.85
C ALA A 35 7.49 8.19 -5.70
N LYS A 36 8.46 8.63 -4.89
CA LYS A 36 8.88 10.04 -4.83
C LYS A 36 9.53 10.49 -6.13
N THR A 37 10.37 9.65 -6.73
CA THR A 37 11.07 9.96 -7.98
C THR A 37 10.10 10.05 -9.17
N HIS A 38 9.08 9.18 -9.19
CA HIS A 38 8.08 9.08 -10.25
C HIS A 38 6.70 9.59 -9.82
N GLY A 39 6.68 10.55 -8.88
CA GLY A 39 5.44 11.15 -8.41
C GLY A 39 4.69 11.82 -9.56
N ASN A 40 3.37 11.65 -9.59
CA ASN A 40 2.47 12.16 -10.62
C ASN A 40 2.72 11.59 -12.03
N SER A 41 3.37 10.42 -12.14
CA SER A 41 3.49 9.65 -13.38
C SER A 41 2.40 8.57 -13.47
N LEU A 42 2.05 8.19 -14.70
CA LEU A 42 1.17 7.04 -14.95
C LEU A 42 1.97 5.75 -14.73
N VAL A 43 1.44 4.86 -13.89
CA VAL A 43 2.08 3.60 -13.52
C VAL A 43 1.08 2.45 -13.57
N ARG A 44 1.59 1.27 -13.89
CA ARG A 44 0.91 -0.01 -13.74
C ARG A 44 1.42 -0.70 -12.48
N VAL A 45 0.50 -1.02 -11.58
CA VAL A 45 0.74 -1.72 -10.32
C VAL A 45 0.17 -3.12 -10.41
N GLU A 46 0.98 -4.13 -10.17
CA GLU A 46 0.55 -5.51 -10.03
C GLU A 46 0.64 -5.92 -8.57
N THR A 47 -0.37 -6.63 -8.08
CA THR A 47 -0.41 -7.14 -6.72
C THR A 47 -0.04 -8.61 -6.66
N VAL A 48 0.34 -9.10 -5.48
CA VAL A 48 0.69 -10.50 -5.21
C VAL A 48 -0.49 -11.43 -5.49
N ASP A 49 -1.72 -10.94 -5.36
CA ASP A 49 -2.95 -11.66 -5.65
C ASP A 49 -3.25 -11.77 -7.17
N GLY A 50 -2.44 -11.10 -8.01
CA GLY A 50 -2.58 -11.08 -9.46
C GLY A 50 -3.45 -9.94 -10.01
N ASP A 51 -3.98 -9.08 -9.13
CA ASP A 51 -4.74 -7.91 -9.56
C ASP A 51 -3.80 -6.83 -10.12
N VAL A 52 -4.23 -6.21 -11.21
CA VAL A 52 -3.48 -5.17 -11.93
C VAL A 52 -4.27 -3.87 -11.90
N PHE A 53 -3.61 -2.79 -11.50
CA PHE A 53 -4.16 -1.45 -11.42
C PHE A 53 -3.32 -0.48 -12.24
N GLU A 54 -3.94 0.26 -13.15
CA GLU A 54 -3.27 1.31 -13.91
C GLU A 54 -3.77 2.67 -13.43
N GLY A 55 -2.85 3.58 -13.13
CA GLY A 55 -3.23 4.91 -12.70
C GLY A 55 -2.08 5.86 -12.38
N LEU A 56 -2.44 7.04 -11.91
CA LEU A 56 -1.51 8.08 -11.49
C LEU A 56 -0.98 7.79 -10.10
N LEU A 57 0.35 7.71 -10.01
CA LEU A 57 1.04 7.57 -8.74
C LEU A 57 0.98 8.89 -7.97
N ILE A 58 0.19 8.94 -6.90
CA ILE A 58 0.03 10.17 -6.13
C ILE A 58 1.08 10.26 -5.03
N LEU A 59 1.12 9.25 -4.16
CA LEU A 59 1.96 9.26 -2.97
C LEU A 59 2.24 7.83 -2.50
N CYS A 60 3.39 7.62 -1.86
CA CYS A 60 3.67 6.42 -1.09
C CYS A 60 4.12 6.83 0.32
N GLU A 61 3.35 6.49 1.34
CA GLU A 61 3.68 6.82 2.74
C GLU A 61 3.41 5.63 3.67
N ARG A 62 4.34 5.33 4.58
CA ARG A 62 4.19 4.34 5.67
C ARG A 62 3.72 2.95 5.22
N GLY A 63 4.13 2.49 4.05
CA GLY A 63 3.66 1.19 3.55
C GLY A 63 2.35 1.26 2.75
N ILE A 64 1.84 2.45 2.43
CA ILE A 64 0.60 2.62 1.67
C ILE A 64 0.91 3.41 0.39
N LEU A 65 0.61 2.80 -0.76
CA LEU A 65 0.67 3.42 -2.08
C LEU A 65 -0.71 3.97 -2.43
N TYR A 66 -0.78 5.27 -2.70
CA TYR A 66 -2.00 5.94 -3.16
C TYR A 66 -1.95 6.07 -4.68
N LEU A 67 -2.79 5.28 -5.36
CA LEU A 67 -2.94 5.32 -6.81
C LEU A 67 -4.27 5.99 -7.16
N ARG A 68 -4.25 7.02 -8.00
CA ARG A 68 -5.46 7.58 -8.60
C ARG A 68 -5.73 6.84 -9.89
N LEU A 69 -6.83 6.10 -9.97
CA LEU A 69 -7.21 5.43 -11.20
C LEU A 69 -7.92 6.42 -12.14
N PRO A 70 -7.42 6.65 -13.37
CA PRO A 70 -8.12 7.49 -14.34
C PRO A 70 -9.41 6.79 -14.76
N ASN A 71 -10.48 7.57 -14.84
CA ASN A 71 -11.85 7.12 -15.16
C ASN A 71 -12.03 6.72 -16.64
N HIS A 72 -11.04 6.09 -17.27
CA HIS A 72 -11.19 5.57 -18.62
C HIS A 72 -11.67 4.12 -18.57
N MET A 73 -12.93 3.97 -18.97
CA MET A 73 -13.66 2.76 -19.33
C MET A 73 -12.82 1.67 -20.02
N THR A 74 -11.97 0.93 -19.32
CA THR A 74 -11.41 -0.31 -19.87
C THR A 74 -11.00 -1.26 -18.77
N GLY A 75 -11.83 -2.29 -18.57
CA GLY A 75 -11.34 -3.59 -18.11
C GLY A 75 -11.57 -3.91 -16.64
N ARG A 76 -12.73 -4.51 -16.34
CA ARG A 76 -12.94 -5.56 -15.33
C ARG A 76 -12.20 -5.36 -13.97
N GLY A 77 -12.68 -4.46 -13.12
CA GLY A 77 -12.14 -4.32 -11.76
C GLY A 77 -13.21 -3.93 -10.74
N PHE A 78 -13.60 -4.89 -9.90
CA PHE A 78 -14.15 -4.86 -8.53
C PHE A 78 -15.17 -3.81 -8.02
N PHE A 79 -15.49 -2.72 -8.72
CA PHE A 79 -16.36 -1.65 -8.19
C PHE A 79 -17.40 -1.17 -9.22
N PRO A 80 -18.68 -1.56 -9.10
CA PRO A 80 -19.72 -1.03 -9.95
C PRO A 80 -20.12 0.39 -9.48
N GLY A 81 -19.92 1.39 -10.35
CA GLY A 81 -20.72 2.62 -10.31
C GLY A 81 -20.10 3.91 -9.76
N PHE A 82 -18.80 3.96 -9.47
CA PHE A 82 -18.17 5.23 -9.03
C PHE A 82 -17.59 6.01 -10.22
N GLN A 83 -18.32 7.02 -10.69
CA GLN A 83 -17.87 8.03 -11.66
C GLN A 83 -16.98 9.09 -11.00
N SER A 84 -15.98 8.66 -10.23
CA SER A 84 -15.13 9.55 -9.45
C SER A 84 -13.70 9.04 -9.51
N ASP A 85 -12.71 9.93 -9.61
CA ASP A 85 -11.31 9.56 -9.43
C ASP A 85 -11.15 8.90 -8.05
N VAL A 86 -11.03 7.57 -8.02
CA VAL A 86 -10.84 6.81 -6.79
C VAL A 86 -9.35 6.79 -6.48
N VAL A 87 -8.99 7.24 -5.29
CA VAL A 87 -7.66 7.03 -4.74
C VAL A 87 -7.68 5.70 -4.00
N LEU A 88 -7.00 4.69 -4.53
CA LEU A 88 -6.90 3.38 -3.93
C LEU A 88 -5.65 3.32 -3.03
N PRO A 89 -5.80 3.13 -1.71
CA PRO A 89 -4.68 2.81 -0.83
C PRO A 89 -4.32 1.34 -0.99
N LEU A 90 -3.26 1.06 -1.73
CA LEU A 90 -2.66 -0.26 -1.88
C LEU A 90 -1.62 -0.46 -0.78
N VAL A 91 -1.82 -1.45 0.07
CA VAL A 91 -0.83 -1.74 1.11
C VAL A 91 0.35 -2.48 0.48
N LEU A 92 1.56 -1.99 0.76
CA LEU A 92 2.82 -2.43 0.15
C LEU A 92 3.13 -3.92 0.33
N PHE A 93 2.56 -4.59 1.32
CA PHE A 93 2.75 -6.02 1.50
C PHE A 93 2.10 -6.86 0.38
N ASN A 94 1.17 -6.29 -0.36
CA ASN A 94 0.52 -6.91 -1.52
C ASN A 94 1.10 -6.43 -2.86
N LEU A 95 2.15 -5.62 -2.89
CA LEU A 95 2.70 -5.05 -4.12
C LEU A 95 3.73 -5.99 -4.77
N LEU A 96 3.43 -6.48 -5.97
CA LEU A 96 4.31 -7.38 -6.74
C LEU A 96 5.23 -6.60 -7.68
N ALA A 97 4.70 -5.62 -8.42
CA ALA A 97 5.48 -4.81 -9.36
C ALA A 97 4.89 -3.40 -9.55
N ILE A 98 5.76 -2.42 -9.79
CA ILE A 98 5.39 -1.07 -10.28
C ILE A 98 6.14 -0.84 -11.58
N SER A 99 5.42 -0.56 -12.67
CA SER A 99 5.99 -0.27 -13.99
C SER A 99 5.54 1.10 -14.48
N LEU A 100 6.44 1.87 -15.08
CA LEU A 100 6.10 3.10 -15.79
C LEU A 100 5.43 2.76 -17.12
N ILE A 101 4.38 3.49 -17.47
CA ILE A 101 3.67 3.40 -18.75
C ILE A 101 4.04 4.59 -19.63
#